data_AF-A0A429ZKS2-F1
#
_entry.id   AF-A0A429ZKS2-F1
#
_cell.length_a   1.000
_cell.length_b   1.000
_cell.length_c   1.000
_cell.angle_alpha   90.00
_cell.angle_beta   90.00
_cell.angle_gamma   90.00
#
_symmetry.space_group_name_H-M   'P 1'
#
loop_
_entity.id
_entity.type
_entity.pdbx_description
1 polymer ?
#
loop_
_entity_poly.entity_id
_entity_poly.type
_entity_poly.pdbx_seq_one_letter_code
_entity_poly.pdbx_strand_id
1 'polypeptide(L)'
;MVKRISYPLEVKEAAIRMKLEGKTTREIMSELNVRNRTQVNTWWQWYRKGESYRFSQGVGKQYSYGKGREELSSEERLKQENKYLKQENDVLKKYKELERKWKLKHL
;
A
#
# COMPACT_ATOMS: atom_id res chain seq x y z
N MET A 1 -25.13 7.94 3.13
CA MET A 1 -23.68 7.75 3.36
C MET A 1 -22.90 8.36 2.19
N VAL A 2 -21.93 9.24 2.46
CA VAL A 2 -21.05 9.77 1.40
C VAL A 2 -20.03 8.68 1.02
N LYS A 3 -20.06 8.23 -0.24
CA LYS A 3 -19.09 7.25 -0.75
C LYS A 3 -17.70 7.89 -0.78
N ARG A 4 -16.75 7.34 0.00
CA ARG A 4 -15.36 7.79 0.01
C ARG A 4 -14.73 7.46 -1.36
N ILE A 5 -14.25 8.47 -2.07
CA ILE A 5 -13.59 8.31 -3.36
C ILE A 5 -12.09 8.11 -3.12
N SER A 6 -11.56 6.96 -3.53
CA SER A 6 -10.12 6.70 -3.61
C SER A 6 -9.66 6.84 -5.05
N TYR A 7 -8.56 7.56 -5.28
CA TYR A 7 -7.95 7.67 -6.59
C TYR A 7 -6.86 6.61 -6.78
N PRO A 8 -6.68 6.06 -7.99
CA PRO A 8 -5.58 5.16 -8.34
C PRO A 8 -4.20 5.79 -8.13
N LEU A 9 -3.15 4.98 -8.10
CA LEU A 9 -1.76 5.43 -7.89
C LEU A 9 -1.33 6.40 -9.01
N GLU A 10 -1.69 6.05 -10.24
CA GLU A 10 -1.35 6.77 -11.47
C GLU A 10 -1.87 8.21 -11.43
N VAL A 11 -3.08 8.42 -10.88
CA VAL A 11 -3.66 9.77 -10.72
C VAL A 11 -2.89 10.58 -9.68
N LYS A 12 -2.43 9.95 -8.59
CA LYS A 12 -1.64 10.63 -7.56
C LYS A 12 -0.28 11.02 -8.11
N GLU A 13 0.39 10.13 -8.83
CA GLU A 13 1.68 10.39 -9.47
C GLU A 13 1.59 11.46 -10.55
N ALA A 14 0.53 11.45 -11.37
CA ALA A 14 0.26 12.51 -12.34
C ALA A 14 0.10 13.88 -11.65
N ALA A 15 -0.62 13.93 -10.53
CA ALA A 15 -0.79 15.17 -9.75
C ALA A 15 0.56 15.71 -9.22
N ILE A 16 1.48 14.84 -8.81
CA ILE A 16 2.83 15.23 -8.40
C ILE A 16 3.64 15.76 -9.58
N ARG A 17 3.60 15.08 -10.73
CA ARG A 17 4.29 15.54 -11.95
C ARG A 17 3.85 16.94 -12.35
N MET A 18 2.54 17.18 -12.39
CA MET A 18 1.98 18.49 -12.66
C MET A 18 2.38 19.54 -11.61
N LYS A 19 2.52 19.16 -10.33
CA LYS A 19 3.05 20.07 -9.29
C LYS A 19 4.50 20.46 -9.52
N LEU A 20 5.33 19.51 -9.94
CA LEU A 20 6.73 19.75 -10.28
C LEU A 20 6.85 20.65 -11.51
N GLU A 21 5.93 20.53 -12.47
CA GLU A 21 5.78 21.42 -13.63
C GLU A 21 5.25 22.82 -13.27
N GLY A 22 4.94 23.08 -11.99
CA GLY A 22 4.46 24.39 -11.52
C GLY A 22 2.96 24.61 -11.67
N LYS A 23 2.18 23.61 -12.11
CA LYS A 23 0.72 23.75 -12.25
C LYS A 23 0.04 23.99 -10.89
N THR A 24 -0.97 24.83 -10.91
CA THR A 24 -1.77 25.16 -9.73
C THR A 24 -2.63 23.96 -9.32
N THR A 25 -3.03 23.91 -8.04
CA THR A 25 -3.92 22.82 -7.58
C THR A 25 -5.25 22.81 -8.33
N ARG A 26 -5.73 23.97 -8.79
CA ARG A 26 -6.99 24.11 -9.52
C ARG A 26 -6.90 23.46 -10.91
N GLU A 27 -5.81 23.70 -11.63
CA GLU A 27 -5.55 23.05 -12.93
C GLU A 27 -5.45 21.54 -12.78
N ILE A 28 -4.72 21.07 -11.78
CA ILE A 28 -4.58 19.63 -11.47
C ILE A 28 -5.94 18.99 -11.17
N MET A 29 -6.78 19.65 -10.37
CA MET A 29 -8.13 19.16 -10.09
C MET A 29 -8.98 19.04 -11.34
N SER A 30 -8.90 20.03 -12.23
CA SER A 30 -9.64 20.04 -13.49
C SER A 30 -9.17 18.94 -14.44
N GLU A 31 -7.86 18.81 -14.63
CA GLU A 31 -7.26 17.87 -15.59
C GLU A 31 -7.39 16.40 -15.14
N LEU A 32 -7.24 16.14 -13.84
CA LEU A 32 -7.32 14.78 -13.26
C LEU A 32 -8.71 14.45 -12.70
N ASN A 33 -9.69 15.33 -12.87
CA ASN A 33 -11.04 15.20 -12.35
C ASN A 33 -11.08 14.90 -10.83
N VAL A 34 -10.17 15.52 -10.07
CA VAL A 34 -10.09 15.37 -8.61
C VAL A 34 -11.01 16.37 -7.95
N ARG A 35 -12.05 15.88 -7.26
CA ARG A 35 -13.08 16.72 -6.66
C ARG A 35 -12.62 17.56 -5.47
N ASN A 36 -11.59 17.12 -4.75
CA ASN A 36 -11.20 17.73 -3.48
C ASN A 36 -9.76 18.25 -3.51
N ARG A 37 -9.61 19.57 -3.39
CA ARG A 37 -8.33 20.29 -3.31
C ARG A 37 -7.40 19.74 -2.24
N THR A 38 -7.94 19.38 -1.09
CA THR A 38 -7.16 18.87 0.04
C THR A 38 -6.46 17.57 -0.33
N GLN A 39 -7.05 16.72 -1.18
CA GLN A 39 -6.38 15.48 -1.60
C GLN A 39 -5.09 15.77 -2.37
N VAL A 40 -5.14 16.67 -3.35
CA VAL A 40 -3.94 17.06 -4.12
C VAL A 40 -2.89 17.70 -3.21
N ASN A 41 -3.31 18.57 -2.29
CA ASN A 41 -2.39 19.19 -1.33
C ASN A 41 -1.74 18.15 -0.40
N THR A 42 -2.50 17.15 0.06
CA THR A 42 -1.99 16.06 0.90
C THR A 42 -1.01 15.19 0.12
N TRP A 43 -1.30 14.84 -1.14
CA TRP A 43 -0.36 14.09 -1.96
C TRP A 43 0.96 14.85 -2.15
N TRP A 44 0.86 16.15 -2.44
CA TRP A 44 2.03 17.02 -2.55
C TRP A 44 2.83 17.11 -1.24
N GLN A 45 2.17 17.17 -0.10
CA GLN A 45 2.84 17.14 1.21
C GLN A 45 3.56 15.82 1.47
N TRP A 46 2.96 14.68 1.14
CA TRP A 46 3.60 13.37 1.28
C TRP A 46 4.82 13.25 0.40
N TYR A 47 4.71 13.65 -0.87
CA TYR A 47 5.84 13.67 -1.80
C TYR A 47 7.01 14.51 -1.26
N ARG A 48 6.76 15.74 -0.81
CA ARG A 48 7.82 16.60 -0.24
C ARG A 48 8.46 16.06 1.04
N LYS A 49 7.76 15.17 1.76
CA LYS A 49 8.26 14.52 2.97
C LYS A 49 8.89 13.15 2.70
N GLY A 50 8.98 12.71 1.45
CA GLY A 50 9.43 11.35 1.11
C GLY A 50 8.48 10.25 1.63
N GLU A 51 7.20 10.57 1.84
CA GLU A 51 6.18 9.63 2.31
C GLU A 51 5.36 9.03 1.14
N SER A 52 5.99 8.73 0.01
CA SER A 52 5.25 8.32 -1.20
C SER A 52 4.59 6.94 -1.08
N TYR A 53 5.05 6.09 -0.14
CA TYR A 53 4.45 4.79 0.24
C TYR A 53 2.96 4.92 0.51
N ARG A 54 2.55 6.08 1.02
CA ARG A 54 1.17 6.38 1.37
C ARG A 54 0.24 6.41 0.16
N PHE A 55 0.76 6.55 -1.06
CA PHE A 55 -0.06 6.45 -2.26
C PHE A 55 -0.64 5.06 -2.47
N SER A 56 0.08 4.02 -2.04
CA SER A 56 -0.36 2.61 -2.10
C SER A 56 -1.22 2.17 -0.90
N GLN A 57 -1.33 2.99 0.15
CA GLN A 57 -2.13 2.65 1.32
C GLN A 57 -3.63 2.57 0.94
N GLY A 58 -4.21 1.39 1.10
CA GLY A 58 -5.66 1.21 1.02
C GLY A 58 -6.38 1.95 2.14
N VAL A 59 -7.66 2.25 1.91
CA VAL A 59 -8.51 2.92 2.92
C VAL A 59 -8.63 2.03 4.16
N GLY A 60 -8.46 2.62 5.34
CA GLY A 60 -8.60 1.90 6.63
C GLY A 60 -7.32 1.22 7.13
N LYS A 61 -6.18 1.37 6.42
CA LYS A 61 -4.88 0.96 6.96
C LYS A 61 -4.35 1.96 7.99
N GLN A 62 -3.63 1.45 8.99
CA GLN A 62 -2.97 2.28 10.00
C GLN A 62 -1.89 3.17 9.36
N TYR A 63 -1.64 4.35 9.96
CA TYR A 63 -0.70 5.36 9.45
C TYR A 63 0.70 4.79 9.16
N SER A 64 1.18 3.83 9.95
CA SER A 64 2.48 3.17 9.81
C SER A 64 2.55 2.09 8.72
N TYR A 65 1.45 1.76 8.04
CA TYR A 65 1.42 0.66 7.07
C TYR A 65 2.31 0.95 5.85
N GLY A 66 3.34 0.14 5.62
CA GLY A 66 4.27 0.34 4.50
C GLY A 66 5.33 1.42 4.72
N LYS A 67 5.34 2.08 5.88
CA LYS A 67 6.43 3.00 6.27
C LYS A 67 7.74 2.21 6.39
N GLY A 68 8.80 2.68 5.71
CA GLY A 68 10.10 2.00 5.66
C GLY A 68 10.21 0.87 4.63
N ARG A 69 9.18 0.61 3.81
CA ARG A 69 9.28 -0.34 2.67
C ARG A 69 9.80 0.30 1.38
N GLU A 70 9.80 1.61 1.29
CA GLU A 70 10.33 2.38 0.14
C GLU A 70 11.85 2.29 0.01
N GLU A 71 12.56 2.15 1.13
CA GLU A 71 14.03 2.06 1.18
C GLU A 71 14.55 0.63 1.01
N LEU A 72 13.67 -0.37 1.01
CA LEU A 72 14.08 -1.75 0.84
C LEU A 72 14.43 -2.02 -0.63
N SER A 73 15.68 -2.43 -0.87
CA SER A 73 16.07 -2.99 -2.16
C SER A 73 15.12 -4.12 -2.55
N SER A 74 14.95 -4.34 -3.85
CA SER A 74 14.18 -5.48 -4.39
C SER A 74 14.57 -6.79 -3.73
N GLU A 75 15.86 -6.97 -3.40
CA GLU A 75 16.37 -8.14 -2.70
C GLU A 75 15.87 -8.26 -1.25
N GLU A 76 15.80 -7.14 -0.53
CA GLU A 76 15.36 -7.13 0.87
C GLU A 76 13.85 -7.36 0.98
N ARG A 77 13.08 -6.84 0.02
CA ARG A 77 11.65 -7.15 -0.14
C ARG A 77 11.45 -8.65 -0.38
N LEU A 78 12.20 -9.23 -1.31
CA LEU A 78 12.13 -10.67 -1.62
C LEU A 78 12.56 -11.53 -0.42
N LYS A 79 13.55 -11.10 0.36
CA LYS A 79 13.96 -11.79 1.60
C LYS A 79 12.86 -11.77 2.66
N GLN A 80 12.19 -10.63 2.85
CA GLN A 80 11.07 -10.51 3.78
C GLN A 80 9.88 -11.37 3.35
N GLU A 81 9.54 -11.36 2.07
CA GLU A 81 8.47 -12.19 1.50
C GLU A 81 8.78 -13.68 1.64
N ASN A 82 10.00 -14.12 1.30
CA ASN A 82 10.45 -15.49 1.51
C ASN A 82 10.37 -15.91 2.98
N LYS A 83 10.76 -15.02 3.90
CA LYS A 83 10.67 -15.31 5.35
C LYS A 83 9.21 -15.52 5.76
N TYR A 84 8.30 -14.69 5.29
CA TYR A 84 6.87 -14.81 5.57
C TYR A 84 6.28 -16.11 5.00
N LEU A 85 6.56 -16.40 3.72
CA LEU A 85 6.08 -17.62 3.06
C LEU A 85 6.62 -18.90 3.71
N LYS A 86 7.85 -18.87 4.26
CA LYS A 86 8.40 -19.99 5.05
C LYS A 86 7.60 -20.22 6.33
N GLN A 87 7.26 -19.14 7.05
CA GLN A 87 6.45 -19.24 8.26
C GLN A 87 5.06 -19.79 7.98
N GLU A 88 4.42 -19.35 6.90
CA GLU A 88 3.11 -19.87 6.47
C GLU A 88 3.18 -21.37 6.13
N ASN A 89 4.20 -21.78 5.38
CA ASN A 89 4.42 -23.19 5.07
C ASN A 89 4.64 -24.05 6.33
N ASP A 90 5.38 -23.55 7.32
CA ASP A 90 5.59 -24.27 8.57
C ASP A 90 4.30 -24.46 9.37
N VAL A 91 3.42 -23.45 9.38
CA VAL A 91 2.09 -23.57 9.98
C VAL A 91 1.25 -24.63 9.25
N LEU A 92 1.26 -24.62 7.92
CA LEU A 92 0.52 -25.59 7.11
C LEU A 92 1.04 -27.02 7.30
N LYS A 93 2.36 -27.21 7.42
CA LYS A 93 2.95 -28.52 7.74
C LYS A 93 2.50 -29.03 9.09
N LYS A 94 2.56 -28.18 10.13
CA LYS A 94 2.07 -28.51 11.48
C LYS A 94 0.59 -28.88 11.47
N TYR A 95 -0.23 -28.15 10.72
CA TYR A 95 -1.64 -28.47 10.56
C TYR A 95 -1.85 -29.85 9.94
N LYS A 96 -1.16 -30.17 8.83
CA LYS A 96 -1.23 -31.50 8.20
C LYS A 96 -0.81 -32.63 9.13
N GLU A 97 0.23 -32.42 9.93
CA GLU A 97 0.66 -33.40 10.93
C GLU A 97 -0.39 -33.64 12.01
N LEU A 98 -1.00 -32.56 12.53
CA LEU A 98 -2.08 -32.65 13.50
C LEU A 98 -3.30 -33.37 12.91
N GLU A 99 -3.68 -33.05 11.67
CA GLU A 99 -4.77 -33.71 10.96
C GLU A 99 -4.51 -35.22 10.80
N ARG A 100 -3.29 -35.60 10.44
CA ARG A 100 -2.88 -37.01 10.35
C ARG A 100 -2.96 -37.72 11.70
N LYS A 101 -2.44 -37.11 12.77
CA LYS A 101 -2.51 -37.66 14.13
C LYS A 101 -3.95 -37.82 14.61
N TRP A 102 -4.79 -36.84 14.30
CA TRP A 102 -6.21 -36.87 14.65
C TRP A 102 -6.94 -38.01 13.93
N LYS A 103 -6.73 -38.17 12.62
CA LYS A 103 -7.27 -39.30 11.85
C LYS A 103 -6.83 -40.66 12.39
N LEU A 104 -5.56 -40.81 12.78
CA LEU A 104 -5.02 -42.05 13.37
C LEU A 104 -5.57 -42.36 14.77
N LYS A 105 -6.01 -41.35 15.53
CA LYS A 105 -6.58 -41.51 16.88
C LYS A 105 -8.06 -41.91 16.87
N HIS A 106 -8.75 -41.62 15.77
CA HIS A 106 -10.19 -41.83 15.61
C HIS A 106 -10.54 -42.90 14.56
N LEU A 107 -9.54 -43.70 14.17
CA LEU A 107 -9.66 -45.02 13.52
C LEU A 107 -9.46 -46.09 14.60
#